data_AF-A0A2V8XDG9-F1
#
_entry.id   AF-A0A2V8XDG9-F1
#
_cell.length_a   1.000
_cell.length_b   1.000
_cell.length_c   1.000
_cell.angle_alpha   90.00
_cell.angle_beta   90.00
_cell.angle_gamma   90.00
#
_symmetry.space_group_name_H-M   'P 1'
#
loop_
_entity.id
_entity.type
_entity.pdbx_description
1 polymer ?
#
loop_
_entity_poly.entity_id
_entity_poly.type
_entity_poly.pdbx_seq_one_letter_code
_entity_poly.pdbx_strand_id
1 'polypeptide(L)'
;MQSMYYIGLDVHKKRISYCVKDGSGQIHAEGAIPATRFDLDRWIPAVGPVTALTWVLEIGDVKRFSSIKKAISYCGLCGAENSSANRIKRTPLSKQRNKHLQSVLIEAAKLAPRRSSGLALLYDRER
;
A
#
# COMPACT_ATOMS: atom_id res chain seq x y z
N MET A 1 -14.31 -22.31 9.87
CA MET A 1 -14.05 -21.82 8.49
C MET A 1 -13.57 -20.37 8.62
N GLN A 2 -12.30 -20.12 8.31
CA GLN A 2 -11.62 -18.83 8.53
C GLN A 2 -12.01 -17.86 7.41
N SER A 3 -12.69 -16.77 7.76
CA SER A 3 -13.06 -15.73 6.79
C SER A 3 -11.83 -14.87 6.50
N MET A 4 -11.18 -15.10 5.37
CA MET A 4 -9.95 -14.40 4.91
C MET A 4 -10.22 -12.93 4.59
N TYR A 5 -9.51 -11.95 5.16
CA TYR A 5 -9.80 -10.54 4.86
C TYR A 5 -8.85 -9.91 3.82
N TYR A 6 -9.41 -9.29 2.78
CA TYR A 6 -8.72 -8.55 1.73
C TYR A 6 -8.91 -7.05 1.91
N ILE A 7 -7.81 -6.30 2.05
CA ILE A 7 -7.85 -4.83 2.04
C ILE A 7 -7.48 -4.32 0.66
N GLY A 8 -8.48 -3.78 -0.06
CA GLY A 8 -8.29 -2.98 -1.26
C GLY A 8 -8.06 -1.52 -0.88
N LEU A 9 -6.95 -0.95 -1.34
CA LEU A 9 -6.65 0.48 -1.23
C LEU A 9 -6.69 1.12 -2.61
N ASP A 10 -7.50 2.16 -2.76
CA ASP A 10 -7.51 3.04 -3.93
C ASP A 10 -6.90 4.38 -3.56
N VAL A 11 -5.64 4.56 -3.95
CA VAL A 11 -4.82 5.73 -3.59
C VAL A 11 -4.99 6.82 -4.64
N HIS A 12 -5.69 7.90 -4.28
CA HIS A 12 -5.88 9.07 -5.14
C HIS A 12 -5.29 10.34 -4.49
N LYS A 13 -4.91 11.32 -5.33
CA LYS A 13 -4.22 12.57 -4.92
C LYS A 13 -4.94 13.41 -3.85
N LYS A 14 -6.24 13.16 -3.62
CA LYS A 14 -7.05 13.87 -2.62
C LYS A 14 -7.51 12.97 -1.48
N ARG A 15 -7.53 11.65 -1.69
CA ARG A 15 -8.19 10.71 -0.80
C ARG A 15 -7.68 9.30 -1.06
N ILE A 16 -7.42 8.55 0.01
CA ILE A 16 -7.13 7.12 -0.04
C ILE A 16 -8.41 6.42 0.39
N SER A 17 -9.11 5.77 -0.53
CA SER A 17 -10.27 4.96 -0.19
C SER A 17 -9.81 3.56 0.17
N TYR A 18 -10.38 2.97 1.21
CA TYR A 18 -10.09 1.58 1.60
C TYR A 18 -11.36 0.77 1.69
N CYS A 19 -11.26 -0.51 1.36
CA CYS A 19 -12.33 -1.48 1.50
C CYS A 19 -11.71 -2.79 2.01
N VAL A 20 -12.23 -3.28 3.13
CA VAL A 20 -11.89 -4.54 3.78
C VAL A 20 -13.00 -5.51 3.47
N LYS A 21 -12.67 -6.58 2.74
CA LYS A 21 -13.60 -7.64 2.37
C LYS A 21 -13.21 -8.94 3.04
N ASP A 22 -14.13 -9.87 3.26
CA ASP A 22 -13.77 -11.23 3.65
C ASP A 22 -13.54 -12.15 2.43
N GLY A 23 -13.36 -13.45 2.69
CA GLY A 23 -13.03 -14.45 1.68
C GLY A 23 -14.20 -14.77 0.76
N SER A 24 -15.41 -14.40 1.19
CA SER A 24 -16.63 -14.46 0.39
C SER A 24 -16.86 -13.18 -0.42
N GLY A 25 -16.04 -12.14 -0.19
CA GLY A 25 -16.16 -10.84 -0.83
C GLY A 25 -17.10 -9.87 -0.11
N GLN A 26 -17.64 -10.24 1.07
CA GLN A 26 -18.47 -9.36 1.89
C GLN A 26 -17.63 -8.19 2.39
N ILE A 27 -18.14 -6.97 2.33
CA ILE A 27 -17.45 -5.78 2.85
C ILE A 27 -17.67 -5.70 4.35
N HIS A 28 -16.59 -5.75 5.13
CA HIS A 28 -16.61 -5.63 6.59
C HIS A 28 -16.27 -4.22 7.06
N ALA A 29 -15.48 -3.48 6.30
CA ALA A 29 -15.23 -2.07 6.56
C ALA A 29 -14.89 -1.35 5.26
N GLU A 30 -15.41 -0.16 5.08
CA GLU A 30 -14.97 0.74 4.02
C GLU A 30 -14.88 2.15 4.56
N GLY A 31 -14.00 2.94 3.97
CA GLY A 31 -13.79 4.29 4.41
C GLY A 31 -12.82 5.02 3.52
N ALA A 32 -12.52 6.25 3.91
CA ALA A 32 -11.62 7.06 3.14
C ALA A 32 -10.81 7.98 4.05
N ILE A 33 -9.51 7.96 3.86
CA ILE A 33 -8.56 8.80 4.55
C ILE A 33 -8.25 9.99 3.63
N PRO A 34 -8.46 11.25 4.04
CA PRO A 34 -8.07 12.37 3.21
C PRO A 34 -6.55 12.35 2.99
N ALA A 35 -6.10 12.62 1.77
CA ALA A 35 -4.68 12.68 1.46
C ALA A 35 -4.14 14.11 1.73
N THR A 36 -4.55 14.70 2.85
CA THR A 36 -4.07 16.03 3.24
C THR A 36 -2.70 15.93 3.88
N ARG A 37 -1.99 17.04 3.95
CA ARG A 37 -0.68 17.07 4.62
C ARG A 37 -0.79 16.67 6.09
N PHE A 38 -1.83 17.14 6.79
CA PHE A 38 -2.07 16.81 8.20
C PHE A 38 -2.31 15.31 8.43
N ASP A 39 -3.16 14.69 7.61
CA ASP A 39 -3.46 13.26 7.72
C ASP A 39 -2.23 12.39 7.41
N LEU A 40 -1.46 12.78 6.39
CA LEU A 40 -0.20 12.13 6.06
C LEU A 40 0.85 12.32 7.16
N ASP A 41 0.97 13.51 7.75
CA ASP A 41 1.90 13.81 8.84
C ASP A 41 1.56 13.01 10.11
N ARG A 42 0.28 12.68 10.37
CA ARG A 42 -0.11 11.76 11.45
C ARG A 42 0.25 10.31 11.15
N TRP A 43 0.30 9.92 9.89
CA TRP A 43 0.60 8.56 9.46
C TRP A 43 2.11 8.29 9.35
N ILE A 44 2.91 9.27 8.93
CA ILE A 44 4.37 9.15 8.74
C ILE A 44 5.13 8.64 9.99
N PRO A 45 4.83 9.08 11.23
CA PRO A 45 5.50 8.56 12.43
C PRO A 45 5.37 7.03 12.59
N ALA A 46 4.30 6.43 12.05
CA ALA A 46 4.05 4.99 12.18
C ALA A 46 5.06 4.12 11.38
N VAL A 47 5.65 4.65 10.30
CA VAL A 47 6.64 3.90 9.48
C VAL A 47 8.06 3.95 10.06
N GLY A 48 8.35 4.92 10.92
CA GLY A 48 9.65 5.12 11.58
C GLY A 48 10.70 5.85 10.73
N PRO A 49 11.76 6.40 11.37
CA PRO A 49 12.65 7.38 10.76
C PRO A 49 13.51 6.81 9.63
N VAL A 50 14.02 5.58 9.77
CA VAL A 50 14.87 4.95 8.75
C VAL A 50 14.05 4.67 7.49
N THR A 51 12.88 4.03 7.62
CA THR A 51 11.98 3.74 6.48
C THR A 51 11.54 5.03 5.78
N ALA A 52 11.21 6.08 6.55
CA ALA A 52 10.83 7.37 6.00
C ALA A 52 11.98 8.04 5.24
N LEU A 53 13.19 8.02 5.81
CA LEU A 53 14.39 8.58 5.15
C LEU A 53 14.73 7.81 3.87
N THR A 54 14.71 6.48 3.91
CA THR A 54 14.91 5.64 2.71
C THR A 54 13.87 5.96 1.65
N TRP A 55 12.59 6.09 2.02
CA TRP A 55 11.54 6.47 1.07
C TRP A 55 11.85 7.81 0.40
N VAL A 56 12.20 8.84 1.18
CA VAL A 56 12.51 10.18 0.64
C VAL A 56 13.72 10.14 -0.28
N LEU A 57 14.79 9.42 0.08
CA LEU A 57 16.01 9.31 -0.72
C LEU A 57 15.77 8.53 -2.02
N GLU A 58 15.03 7.43 -1.98
CA GLU A 58 14.77 6.59 -3.16
C GLU A 58 13.75 7.23 -4.12
N ILE A 59 12.75 7.94 -3.59
CA ILE A 59 11.78 8.69 -4.39
C ILE A 59 12.43 9.94 -4.99
N GLY A 60 13.15 10.72 -4.20
CA GLY A 60 13.72 12.00 -4.62
C GLY A 60 12.64 13.04 -4.94
N ASP A 61 12.85 13.84 -5.99
CA ASP A 61 11.83 14.78 -6.45
C ASP A 61 10.61 14.03 -7.02
N VAL A 62 9.44 14.22 -6.40
CA VAL A 62 8.17 13.63 -6.82
C VAL A 62 7.80 13.99 -8.26
N LYS A 63 8.27 15.13 -8.79
CA LYS A 63 8.03 15.57 -10.17
C LYS A 63 8.72 14.68 -11.21
N ARG A 64 9.68 13.84 -10.82
CA ARG A 64 10.29 12.85 -11.71
C ARG A 64 9.30 11.82 -12.25
N PHE A 65 8.19 11.62 -11.52
CA PHE A 65 7.13 10.70 -11.94
C PHE A 65 6.02 11.48 -12.64
N SER A 66 5.81 11.18 -13.92
CA SER A 66 4.74 11.84 -14.68
C SER A 66 3.32 11.44 -14.24
N SER A 67 3.18 10.42 -13.39
CA SER A 67 1.91 10.02 -12.79
C SER A 67 2.11 9.16 -11.53
N ILE A 68 1.09 9.11 -10.66
CA ILE A 68 1.09 8.26 -9.47
C ILE A 68 1.21 6.77 -9.81
N LYS A 69 0.66 6.33 -10.96
CA LYS A 69 0.80 4.95 -11.44
C LYS A 69 2.26 4.58 -11.70
N LYS A 70 3.07 5.53 -12.20
CA LYS A 70 4.52 5.31 -12.38
C LYS A 70 5.25 5.24 -11.05
N ALA A 71 4.88 6.07 -10.07
CA ALA A 71 5.44 6.00 -8.73
C ALA A 71 5.12 4.65 -8.05
N ILE A 72 3.87 4.18 -8.13
CA ILE A 72 3.46 2.86 -7.61
C ILE A 72 4.23 1.72 -8.29
N SER A 73 4.34 1.77 -9.62
CA SER A 73 5.11 0.79 -10.41
C SER A 73 6.60 0.79 -10.03
N TYR A 74 7.16 1.97 -9.74
CA TYR A 74 8.54 2.13 -9.28
C TYR A 74 8.78 1.52 -7.89
N CYS A 75 7.84 1.67 -6.95
CA CYS A 75 7.90 1.00 -5.65
C CYS A 75 7.79 -0.54 -5.76
N GLY A 76 7.22 -1.04 -6.86
CA GLY A 76 7.19 -2.47 -7.14
C GLY A 76 6.26 -3.28 -6.23
N LEU A 77 5.26 -2.64 -5.62
CA LEU A 77 4.32 -3.29 -4.70
C LEU A 77 3.02 -3.74 -5.37
N CYS A 78 2.70 -3.20 -6.55
CA CYS A 78 1.51 -3.57 -7.31
C CYS A 78 1.87 -3.86 -8.77
N GLY A 79 1.35 -4.98 -9.31
CA GLY A 79 1.35 -5.23 -10.74
C GLY A 79 0.32 -4.35 -11.44
N ALA A 80 0.56 -3.98 -12.70
CA ALA A 80 -0.46 -3.27 -13.47
C ALA A 80 -1.61 -4.22 -13.79
N GLU A 81 -2.85 -3.72 -13.71
CA GLU A 81 -4.04 -4.44 -14.10
C GLU A 81 -4.58 -3.85 -15.39
N ASN A 82 -4.76 -4.71 -16.40
CA ASN A 82 -5.39 -4.34 -17.66
C ASN A 82 -6.76 -5.00 -17.72
N SER A 83 -7.80 -4.18 -17.75
CA SER A 83 -9.19 -4.60 -17.92
C SER A 83 -9.68 -4.20 -19.31
N SER A 84 -10.06 -5.17 -20.13
CA SER A 84 -10.68 -4.94 -21.45
C SER A 84 -11.77 -5.96 -21.68
N ALA A 85 -12.94 -5.53 -22.17
CA ALA A 85 -14.06 -6.40 -22.56
C ALA A 85 -14.32 -7.54 -21.56
N ASN A 86 -14.55 -7.18 -20.29
CA ASN A 86 -14.86 -8.10 -19.18
C ASN A 86 -13.74 -9.10 -18.80
N ARG A 87 -12.51 -8.94 -19.31
CA ARG A 87 -11.33 -9.70 -18.86
C ARG A 87 -10.42 -8.81 -18.02
N ILE A 88 -10.10 -9.29 -16.82
CA ILE A 88 -9.12 -8.68 -15.92
C ILE A 88 -7.84 -9.48 -16.01
N LYS A 89 -6.73 -8.83 -16.41
CA LYS A 89 -5.40 -9.47 -16.44
C LYS A 89 -4.42 -8.66 -15.60
N ARG A 90 -3.80 -9.32 -14.62
CA ARG A 90 -2.71 -8.76 -13.83
C ARG A 90 -1.37 -9.05 -14.50
N THR A 91 -0.54 -8.03 -14.58
CA THR A 91 0.81 -8.11 -15.15
C THR A 91 1.84 -8.37 -14.06
N PRO A 92 3.00 -8.98 -14.40
CA PRO A 92 4.11 -9.10 -13.47
C PRO A 92 4.60 -7.73 -12.97
N LEU A 93 5.26 -7.73 -11.82
CA LEU A 93 5.91 -6.53 -11.29
C LEU A 93 6.92 -5.97 -12.30
N SER A 94 6.99 -4.63 -12.37
CA SER A 94 7.92 -3.95 -13.27
C SER A 94 9.36 -4.42 -13.03
N LYS A 95 10.09 -4.68 -14.12
CA LYS A 95 11.53 -4.96 -14.07
C LYS A 95 12.35 -3.70 -13.75
N GLN A 96 11.79 -2.52 -14.04
CA GLN A 96 12.40 -1.21 -13.75
C GLN A 96 12.09 -0.71 -12.32
N ARG A 97 11.42 -1.53 -11.50
CA ARG A 97 11.15 -1.17 -10.10
C ARG A 97 12.44 -1.00 -9.31
N ASN A 98 12.39 -0.19 -8.27
CA ASN A 98 13.44 -0.10 -7.28
C ASN A 98 13.35 -1.28 -6.31
N LYS A 99 14.20 -2.30 -6.52
CA LYS A 99 14.22 -3.52 -5.69
C LYS A 99 14.60 -3.22 -4.23
N HIS A 100 15.47 -2.24 -3.99
CA HIS A 100 15.86 -1.87 -2.63
C HIS A 100 14.69 -1.25 -1.88
N LEU A 101 14.05 -0.23 -2.46
CA LEU A 101 12.86 0.41 -1.90
C LEU A 101 11.74 -0.62 -1.67
N GLN A 102 11.53 -1.54 -2.63
CA GLN A 102 10.57 -2.63 -2.50
C GLN A 102 10.84 -3.49 -1.25
N SER A 103 12.08 -3.95 -1.07
CA SER A 103 12.45 -4.75 0.09
C SER A 103 12.24 -4.00 1.40
N VAL A 104 12.66 -2.73 1.47
CA VAL A 104 12.49 -1.89 2.67
C VAL A 104 11.02 -1.74 3.03
N LEU A 105 10.15 -1.52 2.05
CA LEU A 105 8.71 -1.42 2.26
C LEU A 105 8.08 -2.73 2.72
N ILE A 106 8.53 -3.87 2.19
CA ILE A 106 8.09 -5.20 2.63
C ILE A 106 8.51 -5.44 4.08
N GLU A 107 9.75 -5.16 4.45
CA GLU A 107 10.22 -5.31 5.83
C GLU A 107 9.51 -4.35 6.79
N ALA A 108 9.24 -3.12 6.37
CA ALA A 108 8.44 -2.17 7.15
C ALA A 108 7.03 -2.72 7.41
N ALA A 109 6.38 -3.31 6.40
CA ALA A 109 5.07 -3.95 6.57
C ALA A 109 5.13 -5.15 7.55
N LYS A 110 6.19 -5.96 7.51
CA LYS A 110 6.40 -7.07 8.47
C LYS A 110 6.60 -6.57 9.91
N LEU A 111 7.20 -5.40 10.08
CA LEU A 111 7.41 -4.78 11.40
C LEU A 111 6.18 -4.04 11.93
N ALA A 112 5.24 -3.67 11.06
CA ALA A 112 4.06 -2.89 11.43
C ALA A 112 3.22 -3.49 12.58
N PRO A 113 3.01 -4.82 12.68
CA PRO A 113 2.36 -5.46 13.83
C PRO A 113 3.02 -5.15 15.16
N ARG A 114 4.36 -5.03 15.21
CA ARG A 114 5.08 -4.72 16.46
C ARG A 114 4.87 -3.29 16.95
N ARG A 115 4.45 -2.39 16.07
CA ARG A 115 4.32 -0.95 16.34
C ARG A 115 2.87 -0.48 16.46
N SER A 116 1.92 -1.33 16.14
CA SER A 116 0.49 -1.02 16.19
C SER A 116 -0.27 -2.23 16.70
N SER A 117 -0.94 -2.09 17.85
CA SER A 117 -1.78 -3.13 18.43
C SER A 117 -2.91 -3.56 17.49
N GLY A 118 -3.49 -2.63 16.73
CA GLY A 118 -4.50 -2.96 15.71
C GLY A 118 -3.96 -3.83 14.58
N LEU A 119 -2.73 -3.56 14.13
CA LEU A 119 -2.07 -4.39 13.11
C LEU A 119 -1.54 -5.70 13.69
N ALA A 120 -1.17 -5.74 14.97
CA ALA A 120 -0.81 -6.96 15.69
C ALA A 120 -1.98 -7.95 15.71
N LEU A 121 -3.16 -7.46 16.13
CA LEU A 121 -4.39 -8.25 16.15
C LEU A 121 -4.77 -8.79 14.77
N LEU A 122 -4.56 -7.99 13.73
CA LEU A 122 -4.79 -8.42 12.35
C LEU A 122 -3.75 -9.47 11.93
N TYR A 123 -2.47 -9.26 12.21
CA TYR A 123 -1.40 -10.19 11.87
C TYR A 123 -1.55 -11.56 12.57
N ASP A 124 -1.84 -11.57 13.87
CA ASP A 124 -2.01 -12.80 14.65
C ASP A 124 -3.27 -13.59 14.24
N ARG A 125 -4.29 -12.92 13.71
CA ARG A 125 -5.51 -13.56 13.17
C ARG A 125 -5.27 -14.24 11.81
N GLU A 126 -4.38 -13.67 11.01
CA GLU A 126 -4.11 -14.08 9.61
C GLU A 126 -2.90 -15.04 9.49
N ARG A 127 -2.24 -15.36 10.61
CA ARG A 127 -1.15 -16.33 10.68
C ARG A 127 -1.67 -17.77 10.77
#